data_AF-A0A375AAA2-F1
#
_entry.id   AF-A0A375AAA2-F1
#
_cell.length_a   1.000
_cell.length_b   1.000
_cell.length_c   1.000
_cell.angle_alpha   90.00
_cell.angle_beta   90.00
_cell.angle_gamma   90.00
#
_symmetry.space_group_name_H-M   'P 1'
#
loop_
_entity.id
_entity.type
_entity.pdbx_description
1 polymer ?
#
loop_
_entity_poly.entity_id
_entity_poly.type
_entity_poly.pdbx_seq_one_letter_code
_entity_poly.pdbx_strand_id
1 'polypeptide(L)'
;MIAHSDVEPGENKVSNDAIIYIGETTSQTLIRRINQFAVSAFNEKPGHSGGNTFRHKHYNTVPQNHLWISVCPIEYRDTYTSAYIKYLERKLLWEFVFTHGKLPECNKK
;
A
#
# COMPACT_ATOMS: atom_id res chain seq x y z
N MET A 1 1.47 13.46 -4.96
CA MET A 1 2.26 13.60 -3.72
C MET A 1 1.43 13.01 -2.60
N ILE A 2 1.87 11.92 -1.96
CA ILE A 2 1.25 11.49 -0.70
C ILE A 2 2.35 11.02 0.25
N ALA A 3 2.79 11.97 1.06
CA ALA A 3 3.23 11.79 2.42
C ALA A 3 2.97 13.15 3.07
N HIS A 4 1.98 13.25 3.96
CA HIS A 4 1.86 14.45 4.80
C HIS A 4 1.57 14.01 6.21
N SER A 5 2.48 14.37 7.12
CA SER A 5 2.39 14.47 8.57
C SER A 5 3.57 15.35 9.01
N ASP A 6 3.48 15.99 10.17
CA ASP A 6 4.59 16.77 10.77
C ASP A 6 5.71 15.86 11.34
N VAL A 7 5.48 14.54 11.40
CA VAL A 7 6.42 13.54 11.94
C VAL A 7 6.63 12.40 10.94
N GLU A 8 7.89 12.13 10.62
CA GLU A 8 8.30 10.99 9.80
C GLU A 8 8.09 9.67 10.56
N PRO A 9 7.60 8.59 9.91
CA PRO A 9 7.49 7.29 10.57
C PRO A 9 8.85 6.79 11.04
N GLY A 10 9.03 6.65 12.36
CA GLY A 10 10.30 6.23 12.96
C GLY A 10 10.69 4.76 12.69
N GLU A 11 9.75 3.92 12.23
CA GLU A 11 9.99 2.51 11.90
C GLU A 11 9.51 2.15 10.50
N ASN A 12 10.44 1.73 9.65
CA ASN A 12 10.20 1.29 8.27
C ASN A 12 10.15 -0.24 8.10
N LYS A 13 10.02 -0.98 9.21
CA LYS A 13 9.96 -2.44 9.20
C LYS A 13 8.61 -2.91 8.65
N VAL A 14 8.64 -3.96 7.83
CA VAL A 14 7.45 -4.59 7.23
C VAL A 14 6.54 -5.23 8.29
N SER A 15 7.08 -5.49 9.48
CA SER A 15 6.35 -5.94 10.66
C SER A 15 5.64 -4.81 11.41
N ASN A 16 5.70 -3.56 10.97
CA ASN A 16 4.99 -2.45 11.62
C ASN A 16 3.47 -2.67 11.48
N ASP A 17 2.76 -2.72 12.60
CA ASP A 17 1.32 -3.02 12.65
C ASP A 17 0.44 -1.86 12.13
N ALA A 18 1.01 -0.67 11.97
CA ALA A 18 0.38 0.47 11.30
C ALA A 18 0.29 0.28 9.77
N ILE A 19 0.93 -0.74 9.19
CA ILE A 19 0.79 -1.06 7.76
C ILE A 19 -0.61 -1.60 7.49
N ILE A 20 -1.40 -0.80 6.78
CA ILE A 20 -2.76 -1.16 6.38
C ILE A 20 -2.85 -1.75 4.98
N TYR A 21 -1.85 -1.53 4.12
CA TYR A 21 -1.85 -2.00 2.73
C TYR A 21 -0.44 -2.26 2.21
N ILE A 22 -0.25 -3.41 1.57
CA ILE A 22 0.94 -3.78 0.78
C ILE A 22 0.45 -4.13 -0.61
N GLY A 23 1.11 -3.64 -1.65
CA GLY A 23 0.74 -3.99 -3.02
C GLY A 23 1.83 -3.68 -4.02
N GLU A 24 1.61 -4.16 -5.23
CA GLU A 24 2.54 -4.00 -6.35
C GLU A 24 1.88 -3.37 -7.57
N THR A 25 2.72 -3.01 -8.54
CA THR A 25 2.28 -2.86 -9.91
C THR A 25 3.34 -3.26 -10.93
N THR A 26 2.95 -4.12 -11.88
CA THR A 26 3.80 -4.52 -13.04
C THR A 26 3.40 -3.89 -14.38
N SER A 27 2.25 -3.23 -14.47
CA SER A 27 1.63 -2.79 -15.74
C SER A 27 1.32 -1.30 -15.80
N GLN A 28 1.62 -0.57 -14.73
CA GLN A 28 1.41 0.88 -14.62
C GLN A 28 2.48 1.49 -13.73
N THR A 29 2.59 2.81 -13.75
CA THR A 29 3.54 3.54 -12.91
C THR A 29 3.08 3.50 -11.44
N LEU A 30 4.04 3.58 -10.51
CA LEU A 30 3.75 3.72 -9.07
C LEU A 30 2.82 4.89 -8.79
N ILE A 31 3.04 6.04 -9.45
CA ILE A 31 2.19 7.23 -9.34
C ILE A 31 0.74 6.90 -9.71
N ARG A 32 0.51 6.19 -10.82
CA ARG A 32 -0.85 5.81 -11.24
C ARG A 32 -1.50 4.86 -10.24
N ARG A 33 -0.76 3.91 -9.69
CA ARG A 33 -1.26 2.98 -8.65
C ARG A 33 -1.63 3.72 -7.36
N ILE A 34 -0.79 4.63 -6.90
CA ILE A 34 -1.04 5.47 -5.72
C ILE A 34 -2.27 6.35 -5.94
N ASN A 35 -2.40 6.97 -7.12
CA ASN A 35 -3.57 7.79 -7.46
C ASN A 35 -4.86 6.98 -7.48
N GLN A 36 -4.85 5.73 -7.98
CA GLN A 36 -6.01 4.84 -7.93
C GLN A 36 -6.45 4.56 -6.48
N PHE A 37 -5.49 4.27 -5.59
CA PHE A 37 -5.79 4.10 -4.17
C PHE A 37 -6.43 5.38 -3.61
N ALA A 38 -5.79 6.53 -3.81
CA ALA A 38 -6.26 7.81 -3.27
C ALA A 38 -7.66 8.19 -3.78
N VAL A 39 -7.92 8.00 -5.08
CA VAL A 39 -9.23 8.26 -5.67
C VAL A 39 -10.31 7.37 -5.05
N SER A 40 -10.04 6.08 -4.84
CA SER A 40 -11.00 5.19 -4.17
C SER A 40 -11.17 5.46 -2.68
N ALA A 41 -10.09 5.86 -2.01
CA ALA A 41 -10.09 6.18 -0.59
C ALA A 41 -10.85 7.47 -0.26
N PHE A 42 -10.71 8.52 -1.09
CA PHE A 42 -11.14 9.88 -0.74
C PHE A 42 -12.24 10.47 -1.64
N ASN A 43 -12.43 9.96 -2.87
CA ASN A 43 -13.33 10.59 -3.85
C ASN A 43 -14.55 9.74 -4.22
N GLU A 44 -14.88 8.75 -3.38
CA GLU A 44 -16.05 7.86 -3.56
C GLU A 44 -16.09 7.05 -4.87
N LYS A 45 -14.96 6.95 -5.58
CA LYS A 45 -14.89 6.30 -6.88
C LYS A 45 -14.42 4.85 -6.78
N PRO A 46 -15.18 3.86 -7.29
CA PRO A 46 -14.69 2.49 -7.35
C PRO A 46 -13.50 2.39 -8.32
N GLY A 47 -12.52 1.54 -8.01
CA GLY A 47 -11.36 1.34 -8.89
C GLY A 47 -10.15 0.70 -8.21
N HIS A 48 -10.06 0.74 -6.88
CA HIS A 48 -8.99 0.10 -6.13
C HIS A 48 -9.53 -0.53 -4.84
N SER A 49 -9.47 -1.87 -4.72
CA SER A 49 -10.04 -2.61 -3.58
C SER A 49 -9.52 -2.11 -2.24
N GLY A 50 -8.20 -1.94 -2.10
CA GLY A 50 -7.62 -1.42 -0.86
C GLY A 50 -8.02 0.03 -0.56
N GLY A 51 -8.28 0.84 -1.59
CA GLY A 51 -8.74 2.22 -1.40
C GLY A 51 -10.20 2.24 -0.95
N ASN A 52 -11.03 1.36 -1.51
CA ASN A 52 -12.39 1.16 -1.04
C ASN A 52 -12.40 0.68 0.42
N THR A 53 -11.62 -0.33 0.78
CA THR A 53 -11.56 -0.81 2.18
C THR A 53 -11.12 0.30 3.12
N PHE A 54 -10.13 1.12 2.73
CA PHE A 54 -9.73 2.30 3.48
C PHE A 54 -10.92 3.25 3.71
N ARG A 55 -11.67 3.57 2.65
CA ARG A 55 -12.82 4.46 2.75
C ARG A 55 -13.83 3.99 3.81
N HIS A 56 -14.15 2.69 3.78
CA HIS A 56 -15.18 2.14 4.68
C HIS A 56 -14.73 2.05 6.14
N LYS A 57 -13.43 1.88 6.38
CA LYS A 57 -12.91 1.58 7.73
C LYS A 57 -12.16 2.72 8.41
N HIS A 58 -11.51 3.57 7.62
CA HIS A 58 -10.53 4.53 8.11
C HIS A 58 -10.83 5.98 7.73
N TYR A 59 -11.63 6.25 6.69
CA TYR A 59 -11.84 7.63 6.20
C TYR A 59 -12.37 8.61 7.27
N ASN A 60 -13.26 8.15 8.16
CA ASN A 60 -13.81 8.98 9.23
C ASN A 60 -13.00 8.96 10.54
N THR A 61 -11.99 8.10 10.64
CA THR A 61 -11.26 7.83 11.90
C THR A 61 -9.78 8.17 11.83
N VAL A 62 -9.21 8.20 10.62
CA VAL A 62 -7.80 8.51 10.37
C VAL A 62 -7.73 9.87 9.67
N PRO A 63 -7.11 10.89 10.30
CA PRO A 63 -6.86 12.17 9.66
C PRO A 63 -6.10 12.00 8.34
N GLN A 64 -6.43 12.78 7.31
CA GLN A 64 -5.81 12.67 5.99
C GLN A 64 -4.29 12.87 6.02
N ASN A 65 -3.80 13.67 6.97
CA ASN A 65 -2.39 13.94 7.26
C ASN A 65 -1.72 12.85 8.13
N HIS A 66 -2.32 11.66 8.25
CA HIS A 66 -1.74 10.49 8.93
C HIS A 66 -1.62 9.30 7.97
N LEU A 67 -1.47 9.57 6.67
CA LEU A 67 -1.23 8.55 5.65
C LEU A 67 0.15 8.72 5.02
N TRP A 68 0.99 7.71 5.18
CA TRP A 68 2.32 7.64 4.61
C TRP A 68 2.41 6.51 3.59
N ILE A 69 3.27 6.70 2.60
CA ILE A 69 3.54 5.70 1.56
C ILE A 69 5.04 5.48 1.49
N SER A 70 5.45 4.22 1.62
CA SER A 70 6.80 3.79 1.26
C SER A 70 6.76 3.19 -0.15
N VAL A 71 7.79 3.49 -0.96
CA VAL A 71 7.90 3.00 -2.33
C VAL A 71 9.25 2.32 -2.55
N CYS A 72 9.24 1.21 -3.29
CA CYS A 72 10.43 0.50 -3.72
C CYS A 72 10.44 0.46 -5.26
N PRO A 73 11.01 1.49 -5.92
CA PRO A 73 11.08 1.51 -7.39
C PRO A 73 12.08 0.46 -7.86
N ILE A 74 11.64 -0.40 -8.78
CA ILE A 74 12.48 -1.39 -9.46
C ILE A 74 12.58 -0.99 -10.93
N GLU A 75 13.80 -0.92 -11.46
CA GLU A 75 14.01 -0.62 -12.87
C GLU A 75 13.58 -1.81 -13.75
N TYR A 76 12.80 -1.52 -14.79
CA TYR A 76 12.44 -2.51 -15.80
C TYR A 76 13.60 -2.75 -16.74
N ARG A 77 14.21 -3.93 -16.62
CA ARG A 77 15.34 -4.32 -17.47
C ARG A 77 15.02 -5.53 -18.36
N ASP A 78 14.12 -6.41 -17.91
CA ASP A 78 13.78 -7.64 -18.62
C ASP A 78 12.44 -8.26 -18.15
N THR A 79 12.12 -9.44 -18.68
CA THR A 79 10.95 -10.26 -18.35
C THR A 79 10.91 -10.73 -16.89
N TYR A 80 12.06 -10.77 -16.19
CA TYR A 80 12.13 -11.15 -14.78
C TYR A 80 11.67 -10.04 -13.86
N THR A 81 11.74 -8.76 -14.29
CA THR A 81 11.32 -7.61 -13.47
C THR A 81 9.92 -7.80 -12.88
N SER A 82 8.93 -8.15 -13.73
CA SER A 82 7.55 -8.34 -13.29
C SER A 82 7.40 -9.53 -12.32
N ALA A 83 8.16 -10.61 -12.55
CA ALA A 83 8.17 -11.77 -11.65
C ALA A 83 8.80 -11.40 -10.30
N TYR A 84 9.89 -10.64 -10.31
CA TYR A 84 10.57 -10.17 -9.10
C TYR A 84 9.70 -9.21 -8.29
N ILE A 85 9.02 -8.25 -8.93
CA ILE A 85 8.08 -7.34 -8.26
C ILE A 85 6.98 -8.12 -7.54
N LYS A 86 6.38 -9.11 -8.19
CA LYS A 86 5.34 -9.96 -7.60
C LYS A 86 5.88 -10.83 -6.46
N TYR A 87 7.08 -11.38 -6.63
CA TYR A 87 7.77 -12.11 -5.58
C TYR A 87 8.01 -11.23 -4.35
N LEU A 88 8.53 -10.02 -4.55
CA LEU A 88 8.82 -9.08 -3.48
C LEU A 88 7.54 -8.72 -2.71
N GLU A 89 6.46 -8.37 -3.41
CA GLU A 89 5.15 -8.12 -2.79
C GLU A 89 4.68 -9.29 -1.94
N ARG A 90 4.79 -10.51 -2.46
CA ARG A 90 4.34 -11.70 -1.75
C ARG A 90 5.22 -12.01 -0.53
N LYS A 91 6.52 -11.77 -0.62
CA LYS A 91 7.46 -11.87 0.51
C LYS A 91 7.12 -10.88 1.61
N LEU A 92 6.86 -9.62 1.27
CA LEU A 92 6.49 -8.59 2.24
C LEU A 92 5.14 -8.89 2.92
N LEU A 93 4.14 -9.32 2.15
CA LEU A 93 2.87 -9.79 2.70
C LEU A 93 3.07 -10.99 3.63
N TRP A 94 3.90 -11.95 3.23
CA TRP A 94 4.22 -13.11 4.05
C TRP A 94 4.87 -12.71 5.38
N GLU A 95 5.86 -11.82 5.36
CA GLU A 95 6.51 -11.33 6.58
C GLU A 95 5.52 -10.65 7.53
N PHE A 96 4.62 -9.83 7.00
CA PHE A 96 3.56 -9.22 7.80
C PHE A 96 2.63 -10.27 8.41
N VAL A 97 2.12 -11.20 7.59
CA VAL A 97 1.18 -12.25 8.04
C VAL A 97 1.84 -13.19 9.05
N PHE A 98 3.09 -13.56 8.82
CA PHE A 98 3.87 -14.41 9.73
C PHE A 98 4.04 -13.74 11.10
N THR A 99 4.24 -12.41 11.12
CA THR A 99 4.41 -11.65 12.36
C THR A 99 3.08 -11.46 13.11
N HIS A 100 1.99 -11.15 12.39
CA HIS A 100 0.74 -10.67 12.99
C HIS A 100 -0.41 -11.68 12.98
N GLY A 101 -0.24 -12.82 12.32
CA GLY A 101 -1.28 -13.83 12.13
C GLY A 101 -2.47 -13.37 11.26
N LYS A 102 -2.36 -12.21 10.60
CA LYS A 102 -3.43 -11.62 9.78
C LYS A 102 -2.87 -10.83 8.60
N LEU A 103 -3.69 -10.65 7.56
CA LEU A 103 -3.39 -9.72 6.46
C LEU A 103 -3.52 -8.27 6.92
N PRO A 104 -2.83 -7.31 6.26
CA PRO A 104 -3.12 -5.90 6.41
C PRO A 104 -4.60 -5.61 6.13
N GLU A 105 -5.15 -4.63 6.83
CA GLU A 105 -6.60 -4.41 6.86
C GLU A 105 -7.19 -4.12 5.47
N CYS A 106 -6.49 -3.35 4.65
CA CYS A 106 -6.88 -3.00 3.28
C CYS A 106 -6.42 -4.01 2.23
N ASN A 107 -5.79 -5.13 2.62
CA ASN A 107 -5.45 -6.25 1.73
C ASN A 107 -6.53 -7.35 1.69
N LYS A 108 -7.58 -7.24 2.50
CA LYS A 108 -8.70 -8.18 2.48
C LYS A 108 -9.50 -8.01 1.17
N LYS A 109 -9.75 -9.14 0.49
CA LYS A 109 -10.67 -9.20 -0.66
C LYS A 109 -12.12 -9.20 -0.20
#